data_AF-A0A7C7E2K8-F1
#
_entry.id   AF-A0A7C7E2K8-F1
#
_cell.length_a   1.000
_cell.length_b   1.000
_cell.length_c   1.000
_cell.angle_alpha   90.00
_cell.angle_beta   90.00
_cell.angle_gamma   90.00
#
_symmetry.space_group_name_H-M   'P 1'
#
loop_
_entity.id
_entity.type
_entity.pdbx_description
1 polymer ?
#
loop_
_entity_poly.entity_id
_entity_poly.type
_entity_poly.pdbx_seq_one_letter_code
_entity_poly.pdbx_strand_id
1 'polypeptide(L)'
;MQIRKTKVKRRSFGLWEMVLSVVVLTILGSFTVKMLITAKNMNSKSYDLYKGMSHAITLVETIKSVSDPLDLSEKDLEPGYSLQFKGEEVQITGYFNEDWDPSIPTKSHENACYWVIAKAAPLHSDGEDSEDVARVYKINVEVRRMVPYILEKSQEYQIFSLDSVKCYSRFVK
;
A
#
# COMPACT_ATOMS: atom_id res chain seq x y z
N MET A 1 -28.06 -80.69 19.81
CA MET A 1 -27.97 -79.30 20.32
C MET A 1 -26.69 -78.66 19.76
N GLN A 2 -26.78 -77.98 18.62
CA GLN A 2 -25.60 -77.38 17.96
C GLN A 2 -25.45 -75.93 18.39
N ILE A 3 -24.34 -75.62 19.08
CA ILE A 3 -23.96 -74.26 19.46
C ILE A 3 -23.36 -73.59 18.22
N ARG A 4 -24.13 -72.70 17.60
CA ARG A 4 -23.72 -71.89 16.44
C ARG A 4 -22.72 -70.83 16.92
N LYS A 5 -21.42 -71.05 16.70
CA LYS A 5 -20.38 -70.05 16.96
C LYS A 5 -20.50 -68.90 15.95
N THR A 6 -21.02 -67.77 16.39
CA THR A 6 -20.97 -66.50 15.64
C THR A 6 -19.53 -65.97 15.67
N LYS A 7 -18.82 -66.09 14.55
CA LYS A 7 -17.54 -65.40 14.35
C LYS A 7 -17.80 -63.89 14.28
N VAL A 8 -17.53 -63.19 15.37
CA VAL A 8 -17.49 -61.74 15.40
C VAL A 8 -16.27 -61.27 14.59
N LYS A 9 -16.49 -60.87 13.33
CA LYS A 9 -15.51 -60.11 12.53
C LYS A 9 -15.43 -58.69 13.12
N ARG A 10 -14.58 -58.47 14.11
CA ARG A 10 -14.16 -57.16 14.59
C ARG A 10 -12.64 -57.04 14.40
N ARG A 11 -12.17 -56.27 13.41
CA ARG A 11 -10.84 -55.61 13.49
C ARG A 11 -10.41 -54.66 12.35
N SER A 12 -11.11 -54.52 11.22
CA SER A 12 -10.65 -53.58 10.15
C SER A 12 -11.38 -52.23 10.10
N PHE A 13 -12.48 -52.06 10.83
CA PHE A 13 -13.31 -50.84 10.74
C PHE A 13 -12.69 -49.63 11.46
N GLY A 14 -12.13 -49.84 12.67
CA GLY A 14 -11.54 -48.74 13.46
C GLY A 14 -10.24 -48.17 12.89
N LEU A 15 -9.45 -48.97 12.16
CA LEU A 15 -8.23 -48.49 11.50
C LEU A 15 -8.57 -47.54 10.34
N TRP A 16 -9.58 -47.88 9.55
CA TRP A 16 -10.06 -47.03 8.47
C TRP A 16 -10.67 -45.72 8.97
N GLU A 17 -11.42 -45.77 10.06
CA GLU A 17 -12.02 -44.60 10.68
C GLU A 17 -10.95 -43.64 11.25
N MET A 18 -9.87 -44.19 11.81
CA MET A 18 -8.72 -43.40 12.27
C MET A 18 -7.98 -42.74 11.09
N VAL A 19 -7.72 -43.47 10.01
CA VAL A 19 -7.08 -42.92 8.80
C VAL A 19 -7.96 -41.84 8.17
N LEU A 20 -9.26 -42.08 8.04
CA LEU A 20 -10.22 -41.09 7.53
C LEU A 20 -10.22 -39.82 8.40
N SER A 21 -10.22 -39.98 9.72
CA SER A 21 -10.18 -38.86 10.67
C SER A 21 -8.91 -38.01 10.50
N VAL A 22 -7.75 -38.66 10.32
CA VAL A 22 -6.47 -37.96 10.08
C VAL A 22 -6.49 -37.22 8.74
N VAL A 23 -7.03 -37.82 7.69
CA VAL A 23 -7.15 -37.19 6.37
C VAL A 23 -8.03 -35.94 6.45
N VAL A 24 -9.21 -36.04 7.07
CA VAL A 24 -10.13 -34.91 7.25
C VAL A 24 -9.48 -33.81 8.09
N LEU A 25 -8.80 -34.15 9.18
CA LEU A 25 -8.09 -33.19 10.02
C LEU A 25 -6.98 -32.46 9.25
N THR A 26 -6.24 -33.17 8.39
CA THR A 26 -5.16 -32.59 7.60
C THR A 26 -5.71 -31.58 6.57
N ILE A 27 -6.83 -31.90 5.93
CA ILE A 27 -7.50 -31.02 4.97
C ILE A 27 -8.01 -29.76 5.68
N LEU A 28 -8.71 -29.94 6.81
CA LEU A 28 -9.23 -28.84 7.62
C LEU A 28 -8.10 -27.95 8.14
N GLY A 29 -7.04 -28.54 8.69
CA GLY A 29 -5.88 -27.80 9.18
C GLY A 29 -5.22 -26.96 8.08
N SER A 30 -5.06 -27.54 6.88
CA SER A 30 -4.52 -26.81 5.73
C SER A 30 -5.43 -25.65 5.31
N PHE A 31 -6.75 -25.84 5.34
CA PHE A 31 -7.73 -24.79 5.04
C PHE A 31 -7.68 -23.67 6.08
N THR A 32 -7.63 -24.00 7.37
CA THR A 32 -7.54 -23.02 8.46
C THR A 32 -6.28 -22.17 8.34
N VAL A 33 -5.13 -22.78 8.03
CA VAL A 33 -3.87 -22.04 7.82
C VAL A 33 -4.00 -21.07 6.64
N LYS A 34 -4.54 -21.54 5.49
CA LYS A 34 -4.78 -20.67 4.33
C LYS A 34 -5.71 -19.51 4.67
N MET A 35 -6.81 -19.79 5.36
CA MET A 35 -7.77 -18.78 5.77
C MET A 35 -7.13 -17.74 6.71
N LEU A 36 -6.31 -18.17 7.66
CA LEU A 36 -5.57 -17.27 8.56
C LEU A 36 -4.61 -16.35 7.81
N ILE A 37 -3.85 -16.89 6.85
CA ILE A 37 -2.93 -16.11 6.00
C ILE A 37 -3.73 -15.07 5.20
N THR A 38 -4.82 -15.48 4.55
CA THR A 38 -5.66 -14.56 3.77
C THR A 38 -6.24 -13.46 4.65
N ALA A 39 -6.72 -13.79 5.85
CA ALA A 39 -7.24 -12.80 6.80
C ALA A 39 -6.15 -11.82 7.24
N LYS A 40 -4.94 -12.31 7.54
CA LYS A 40 -3.79 -11.46 7.89
C LYS A 40 -3.40 -10.52 6.75
N ASN A 41 -3.28 -11.03 5.52
CA ASN A 41 -2.97 -10.21 4.36
C ASN A 41 -4.05 -9.17 4.08
N MET A 42 -5.33 -9.54 4.22
CA MET A 42 -6.44 -8.61 4.02
C MET A 42 -6.41 -7.49 5.06
N ASN A 43 -6.14 -7.81 6.32
CA ASN A 43 -5.97 -6.80 7.37
C ASN A 43 -4.80 -5.85 7.08
N SER A 44 -3.64 -6.40 6.68
CA SER A 44 -2.48 -5.56 6.29
C SER A 44 -2.79 -4.66 5.11
N LYS A 45 -3.46 -5.17 4.06
CA LYS A 45 -3.87 -4.38 2.90
C LYS A 45 -4.82 -3.23 3.28
N SER A 46 -5.79 -3.50 4.16
CA SER A 46 -6.73 -2.47 4.64
C SER A 46 -6.03 -1.41 5.48
N TYR A 47 -5.10 -1.82 6.35
CA TYR A 47 -4.29 -0.91 7.15
C TYR A 47 -3.42 0.00 6.27
N ASP A 48 -2.71 -0.59 5.30
CA ASP A 48 -1.85 0.11 4.36
C ASP A 48 -2.64 1.10 3.49
N LEU A 49 -3.83 0.70 3.04
CA LEU A 49 -4.71 1.57 2.28
C LEU A 49 -5.13 2.79 3.10
N TYR A 50 -5.54 2.60 4.36
CA TYR A 50 -5.96 3.69 5.23
C TYR A 50 -4.81 4.67 5.50
N LYS A 51 -3.64 4.16 5.90
CA LYS A 51 -2.45 4.98 6.20
C LYS A 51 -1.92 5.68 4.96
N GLY A 52 -1.79 4.94 3.85
CA GLY A 52 -1.39 5.51 2.57
C GLY A 52 -2.34 6.60 2.11
N MET A 53 -3.65 6.40 2.24
CA MET A 53 -4.67 7.40 1.88
C MET A 53 -4.52 8.66 2.74
N SER A 54 -4.28 8.52 4.04
CA SER A 54 -4.03 9.66 4.92
C SER A 54 -2.85 10.50 4.42
N HIS A 55 -1.70 9.87 4.14
CA HIS A 55 -0.54 10.58 3.60
C HIS A 55 -0.79 11.19 2.24
N ALA A 56 -1.50 10.50 1.35
CA ALA A 56 -1.81 11.01 0.03
C ALA A 56 -2.72 12.23 0.08
N ILE A 57 -3.75 12.21 0.94
CA ILE A 57 -4.63 13.36 1.16
C ILE A 57 -3.82 14.51 1.74
N THR A 58 -3.03 14.29 2.80
CA THR A 58 -2.18 15.32 3.40
C THR A 58 -1.27 15.97 2.35
N LEU A 59 -0.58 15.18 1.52
CA LEU A 59 0.27 15.72 0.46
C LEU A 59 -0.51 16.54 -0.57
N VAL A 60 -1.66 16.04 -1.02
CA VAL A 60 -2.51 16.80 -1.96
C VAL A 60 -2.99 18.09 -1.33
N GLU A 61 -3.38 18.08 -0.07
CA GLU A 61 -3.83 19.27 0.66
C GLU A 61 -2.69 20.26 0.87
N THR A 62 -1.50 19.81 1.26
CA THR A 62 -0.31 20.66 1.38
C THR A 62 0.04 21.30 0.04
N ILE A 63 0.07 20.54 -1.06
CA ILE A 63 0.32 21.09 -2.39
C ILE A 63 -0.78 22.09 -2.78
N LYS A 64 -2.03 21.81 -2.44
CA LYS A 64 -3.15 22.72 -2.69
C LYS A 64 -3.21 23.90 -1.73
N SER A 65 -2.49 23.91 -0.62
CA SER A 65 -2.52 25.01 0.35
C SER A 65 -1.68 26.20 -0.08
N VAL A 66 -0.64 25.95 -0.89
CA VAL A 66 0.24 27.00 -1.43
C VAL A 66 -0.37 27.72 -2.62
N SER A 67 0.12 28.94 -2.87
CA SER A 67 -0.29 29.79 -3.98
C SER A 67 0.28 29.34 -5.33
N ASP A 68 1.43 28.68 -5.32
CA ASP A 68 2.09 28.06 -6.48
C ASP A 68 2.79 26.79 -5.98
N PRO A 69 2.69 25.63 -6.66
CA PRO A 69 3.47 24.44 -6.29
C PRO A 69 4.98 24.71 -6.20
N LEU A 70 5.50 25.67 -6.96
CA LEU A 70 6.92 26.04 -6.89
C LEU A 70 7.33 26.74 -5.58
N ASP A 71 6.35 27.27 -4.83
CA ASP A 71 6.59 27.92 -3.52
C ASP A 71 6.68 26.94 -2.36
N LEU A 72 6.46 25.63 -2.60
CA LEU A 72 6.59 24.60 -1.58
C LEU A 72 7.99 24.58 -0.97
N SER A 73 8.07 24.48 0.34
CA SER A 73 9.33 24.26 1.05
C SER A 73 9.29 22.96 1.84
N GLU A 74 10.46 22.41 2.17
CA GLU A 74 10.54 21.23 3.05
C GLU A 74 9.91 21.47 4.43
N LYS A 75 9.73 22.74 4.85
CA LYS A 75 9.07 23.09 6.12
C LYS A 75 7.56 22.92 6.09
N ASP A 76 6.97 22.93 4.90
CA ASP A 76 5.53 22.73 4.70
C ASP A 76 5.17 21.23 4.68
N LEU A 77 6.19 20.37 4.62
CA LEU A 77 6.04 18.93 4.55
C LEU A 77 6.21 18.28 5.93
N GLU A 78 5.51 17.17 6.14
CA GLU A 78 5.72 16.32 7.32
C GLU A 78 7.13 15.70 7.32
N PRO A 79 7.66 15.29 8.49
CA PRO A 79 8.94 14.59 8.58
C PRO A 79 8.98 13.34 7.69
N GLY A 80 10.11 13.13 7.00
CA GLY A 80 10.33 11.97 6.14
C GLY A 80 10.03 12.18 4.66
N TYR A 81 9.46 13.34 4.31
CA TYR A 81 9.35 13.77 2.91
C TYR A 81 10.57 14.59 2.47
N SER A 82 10.94 14.39 1.22
CA SER A 82 12.00 15.13 0.53
C SER A 82 11.40 15.81 -0.70
N LEU A 83 11.84 17.02 -0.98
CA LEU A 83 11.34 17.84 -2.08
C LEU A 83 12.40 17.95 -3.18
N GLN A 84 11.98 17.74 -4.43
CA GLN A 84 12.83 17.90 -5.60
C GLN A 84 12.10 18.70 -6.67
N PHE A 85 12.77 19.71 -7.21
CA PHE A 85 12.27 20.51 -8.32
C PHE A 85 12.94 20.08 -9.63
N LYS A 86 12.13 19.91 -10.68
CA LYS A 86 12.58 19.58 -12.04
C LYS A 86 11.91 20.54 -13.01
N GLY A 87 12.47 21.74 -13.15
CA GLY A 87 11.82 22.81 -13.91
C GLY A 87 10.52 23.24 -13.25
N GLU A 88 9.40 23.14 -13.96
CA GLU A 88 8.05 23.44 -13.45
C GLU A 88 7.37 22.24 -12.74
N GLU A 89 8.03 21.08 -12.71
CA GLU A 89 7.57 19.91 -11.98
C GLU A 89 8.12 19.89 -10.55
N VAL A 90 7.22 19.61 -9.61
CA VAL A 90 7.55 19.41 -8.19
C VAL A 90 7.33 17.94 -7.86
N GLN A 91 8.38 17.29 -7.38
CA GLN A 91 8.35 15.90 -6.94
C GLN A 91 8.63 15.83 -5.44
N ILE A 92 7.66 15.32 -4.68
CA ILE A 92 7.79 15.02 -3.24
C ILE A 92 7.92 13.51 -3.09
N THR A 93 8.91 13.06 -2.32
CA THR A 93 9.15 11.63 -2.10
C THR A 93 9.32 11.33 -0.61
N GLY A 94 8.61 10.33 -0.10
CA GLY A 94 8.72 9.85 1.28
C GLY A 94 8.95 8.34 1.35
N TYR A 95 9.73 7.92 2.34
CA TYR A 95 10.05 6.51 2.62
C TYR A 95 9.65 6.17 4.05
N PHE A 96 8.90 5.08 4.23
CA PHE A 96 8.35 4.70 5.54
C PHE A 96 8.63 3.24 5.89
N ASN A 97 8.76 2.94 7.18
CA ASN A 97 8.88 1.57 7.71
C ASN A 97 7.49 0.87 7.77
N GLU A 98 7.41 -0.35 8.31
CA GLU A 98 6.15 -1.12 8.42
C GLU A 98 5.06 -0.40 9.26
N ASP A 99 5.47 0.42 10.22
CA ASP A 99 4.59 1.18 11.12
C ASP A 99 4.21 2.57 10.57
N TRP A 100 4.61 2.89 9.33
CA TRP A 100 4.45 4.20 8.68
C TRP A 100 5.24 5.34 9.35
N ASP A 101 6.28 5.02 10.11
CA ASP A 101 7.22 6.02 10.61
C ASP A 101 8.22 6.42 9.51
N PRO A 102 8.64 7.70 9.49
CA PRO A 102 9.58 8.19 8.50
C PRO A 102 10.93 7.47 8.64
N SER A 103 11.33 6.80 7.56
CA SER A 103 12.64 6.16 7.45
C SER A 103 13.60 7.10 6.72
N ILE A 104 14.74 7.40 7.33
CA ILE A 104 15.79 8.17 6.65
C ILE A 104 16.33 7.28 5.52
N PRO A 105 16.41 7.77 4.27
CA PRO A 105 17.00 7.01 3.18
C PRO A 105 18.52 6.92 3.40
N THR A 106 18.95 5.97 4.23
CA THR A 106 20.32 5.47 4.18
C THR A 106 20.52 4.75 2.84
N LYS A 107 21.74 4.76 2.30
CA LYS A 107 22.11 4.23 0.97
C LYS A 107 21.65 2.79 0.69
N SER A 108 21.28 2.04 1.72
CA SER A 108 20.53 0.80 1.59
C SER A 108 19.09 1.07 2.03
N HIS A 109 18.14 0.99 1.10
CA HIS A 109 16.68 1.04 1.37
C HIS A 109 16.18 -0.14 2.26
N GLU A 110 17.06 -0.76 3.04
CA GLU A 110 16.86 -1.96 3.84
C GLU A 110 15.71 -1.86 4.84
N ASN A 111 15.39 -0.66 5.31
CA ASN A 111 14.36 -0.44 6.34
C ASN A 111 13.07 0.19 5.78
N ALA A 112 13.00 0.49 4.49
CA ALA A 112 11.84 1.13 3.90
C ALA A 112 10.85 0.06 3.38
N CYS A 113 9.66 0.02 3.95
CA CYS A 113 8.57 -0.87 3.54
C CYS A 113 7.61 -0.19 2.55
N TYR A 114 7.47 1.13 2.64
CA TYR A 114 6.58 1.91 1.79
C TYR A 114 7.29 3.10 1.15
N TRP A 115 6.81 3.43 -0.05
CA TRP A 115 7.27 4.54 -0.85
C TRP A 115 6.08 5.36 -1.29
N VAL A 116 6.10 6.65 -0.98
CA VAL A 116 5.08 7.61 -1.37
C VAL A 116 5.72 8.65 -2.28
N ILE A 117 5.11 8.89 -3.44
CA ILE A 117 5.55 9.92 -4.38
C ILE A 117 4.36 10.81 -4.68
N ALA A 118 4.53 12.12 -4.56
CA ALA A 118 3.62 13.08 -5.16
C ALA A 118 4.35 13.85 -6.26
N LYS A 119 3.67 14.07 -7.38
CA LYS A 119 4.15 14.86 -8.51
C LYS A 119 3.12 15.92 -8.85
N ALA A 120 3.53 17.18 -8.87
CA ALA A 120 2.73 18.28 -9.37
C ALA A 120 3.40 18.84 -10.63
N ALA A 121 2.70 18.78 -11.76
CA ALA A 121 3.19 19.30 -13.03
C ALA A 121 2.10 20.12 -13.74
N PRO A 122 2.46 21.18 -14.48
CA PRO A 122 1.50 21.94 -15.27
C PRO A 122 0.90 21.05 -16.36
N LEU A 123 -0.41 21.18 -16.59
CA LEU A 123 -1.13 20.37 -17.58
C LEU A 123 -0.78 20.80 -19.01
N HIS A 124 -0.48 22.09 -19.21
CA HIS A 124 -0.07 22.69 -20.48
C HIS A 124 1.19 23.52 -20.21
N SER A 125 2.25 23.28 -21.00
CA SER A 125 3.47 24.08 -21.01
C SER A 125 3.36 25.15 -22.11
N ASP A 126 2.33 25.98 -22.06
CA ASP A 126 2.17 27.00 -23.10
C ASP A 126 3.14 28.15 -22.81
N GLY A 127 4.08 28.32 -23.75
CA GLY A 127 5.22 29.24 -23.69
C GLY A 127 4.88 30.73 -23.81
N GLU A 128 3.83 31.20 -23.14
CA GLU A 128 3.60 32.62 -22.93
C GLU A 128 3.49 32.91 -21.44
N ASP A 129 4.62 33.36 -20.88
CA ASP A 129 4.72 34.06 -19.59
C ASP A 129 3.83 35.31 -19.62
N SER A 130 2.55 35.11 -19.37
CA SER A 130 1.67 36.15 -18.87
C SER A 130 1.51 35.89 -17.38
N GLU A 131 2.14 36.75 -16.58
CA GLU A 131 2.19 36.64 -15.11
C GLU A 131 0.81 36.60 -14.42
N ASP A 132 -0.27 36.86 -15.18
CA ASP A 132 -1.65 36.96 -14.73
C ASP A 132 -2.56 35.78 -15.13
N VAL A 133 -2.08 34.77 -15.87
CA VAL A 133 -2.95 33.67 -16.32
C VAL A 133 -2.93 32.51 -15.34
N ALA A 134 -4.13 32.09 -14.94
CA ALA A 134 -4.33 30.96 -14.05
C ALA A 134 -3.76 29.67 -14.68
N ARG A 135 -2.78 29.04 -14.00
CA ARG A 135 -2.12 27.81 -14.46
C ARG A 135 -2.76 26.58 -13.81
N VAL A 136 -3.06 25.57 -14.63
CA VAL A 136 -3.66 24.31 -14.16
C VAL A 136 -2.56 23.29 -13.94
N TYR A 137 -2.45 22.76 -12.71
CA TYR A 137 -1.51 21.70 -12.37
C TYR A 137 -2.25 20.39 -12.14
N LYS A 138 -1.68 19.31 -12.66
CA LYS A 138 -2.05 17.94 -12.32
C LYS A 138 -1.18 17.49 -11.15
N ILE A 139 -1.82 17.00 -10.09
CA ILE A 139 -1.19 16.42 -8.91
C ILE A 139 -1.47 14.92 -8.94
N ASN A 140 -0.44 14.11 -9.07
CA ASN A 140 -0.51 12.65 -8.98
C ASN A 140 0.19 12.20 -7.70
N VAL A 141 -0.49 11.41 -6.88
CA VAL A 141 0.12 10.77 -5.72
C VAL A 141 0.06 9.27 -5.89
N GLU A 142 1.21 8.62 -5.71
CA GLU A 142 1.35 7.18 -5.82
C GLU A 142 1.90 6.62 -4.51
N VAL A 143 1.26 5.56 -4.02
CA VAL A 143 1.65 4.86 -2.80
C VAL A 143 1.95 3.41 -3.14
N ARG A 144 3.19 2.98 -2.87
CA ARG A 144 3.66 1.62 -3.12
C ARG A 144 4.16 0.96 -1.85
N ARG A 145 3.96 -0.35 -1.78
CA ARG A 145 4.62 -1.25 -0.83
C ARG A 145 5.80 -1.91 -1.53
N MET A 146 6.98 -1.83 -0.93
CA MET A 146 8.25 -2.38 -1.44
C MET A 146 8.57 -3.78 -0.91
N VAL A 147 7.77 -4.26 0.05
CA VAL A 147 7.92 -5.60 0.65
C VAL A 147 6.64 -6.41 0.38
N PRO A 148 6.73 -7.64 -0.12
CA PRO A 148 5.56 -8.47 -0.42
C PRO A 148 4.72 -8.77 0.83
N TYR A 149 3.42 -8.98 0.63
CA TYR A 149 2.57 -9.60 1.65
C TYR A 149 2.95 -11.07 1.85
N ILE A 150 2.52 -11.65 2.97
CA ILE A 150 2.87 -13.03 3.32
C ILE A 150 2.38 -13.98 2.21
N LEU A 151 3.31 -14.76 1.66
CA LEU A 151 3.07 -15.72 0.57
C LEU A 151 2.64 -15.10 -0.77
N GLU A 152 2.76 -13.79 -0.94
CA GLU A 152 2.70 -13.13 -2.25
C GLU A 152 4.11 -13.00 -2.83
N LYS A 153 4.23 -13.11 -4.17
CA LYS A 153 5.53 -13.13 -4.87
C LYS A 153 5.95 -11.77 -5.44
N SER A 154 5.05 -10.80 -5.51
CA SER A 154 5.33 -9.48 -6.11
C SER A 154 6.12 -8.62 -5.14
N GLN A 155 7.37 -8.29 -5.50
CA GLN A 155 8.25 -7.47 -4.67
C GLN A 155 7.76 -6.02 -4.54
N GLU A 156 7.11 -5.47 -5.58
CA GLU A 156 6.48 -4.15 -5.52
C GLU A 156 4.98 -4.26 -5.78
N TYR A 157 4.19 -3.70 -4.88
CA TYR A 157 2.73 -3.63 -4.99
C TYR A 157 2.28 -2.19 -4.90
N GLN A 158 1.70 -1.68 -5.99
CA GLN A 158 1.00 -0.40 -5.96
C GLN A 158 -0.26 -0.56 -5.12
N ILE A 159 -0.33 0.13 -3.99
CA ILE A 159 -1.50 0.10 -3.10
C ILE A 159 -2.63 0.88 -3.78
N PHE A 160 -2.35 2.11 -4.20
CA PHE A 160 -3.25 2.93 -5.02
C PHE A 160 -2.49 4.09 -5.68
N SER A 161 -3.17 4.80 -6.59
CA SER A 161 -2.79 6.12 -7.08
C SER A 161 -3.97 7.07 -7.03
N LEU A 162 -3.71 8.33 -6.71
CA LEU A 162 -4.71 9.39 -6.67
C LEU A 162 -4.30 10.51 -7.62
N ASP A 163 -5.23 10.88 -8.50
CA ASP A 163 -5.09 12.02 -9.41
C ASP A 163 -5.96 13.17 -8.92
N SER A 164 -5.40 14.37 -8.92
CA SER A 164 -6.12 15.60 -8.64
C SER A 164 -5.65 16.70 -9.56
N VAL A 165 -6.48 17.72 -9.72
CA VAL A 165 -6.18 18.90 -10.53
C VAL A 165 -6.51 20.13 -9.70
N LYS A 166 -5.64 21.14 -9.74
CA LYS A 166 -5.93 22.45 -9.15
C LYS A 166 -5.47 23.55 -10.12
N CYS A 167 -6.30 24.57 -10.23
CA CYS A 167 -5.95 25.82 -10.90
C CYS A 167 -5.33 26.78 -9.87
N TYR A 168 -4.15 27.29 -10.18
CA TYR A 168 -3.44 28.28 -9.38
C TYR A 168 -3.50 29.61 -10.10
N SER A 169 -3.86 30.67 -9.39
CA SER A 169 -3.92 32.03 -9.92
C SER A 169 -3.24 32.94 -8.94
N ARG A 170 -2.32 33.77 -9.41
CA ARG A 170 -1.69 34.82 -8.61
C ARG A 170 -2.66 36.00 -8.52
N PHE A 171 -3.77 35.84 -7.80
CA PHE A 171 -4.53 37.00 -7.39
C PHE A 171 -3.73 37.71 -6.29
N VAL A 172 -3.01 38.77 -6.69
CA VAL A 172 -2.42 39.75 -5.77
C VAL A 172 -3.56 40.26 -4.88
N LYS A 173 -3.42 40.08 -3.57
CA LYS A 173 -4.34 40.62 -2.58
C LYS A 173 -3.84 41.99 -2.10
#